data_AF-B9TF94-F1
#
_entry.id   AF-B9TF94-F1
#
_cell.length_a   1.000
_cell.length_b   1.000
_cell.length_c   1.000
_cell.angle_alpha   90.00
_cell.angle_beta   90.00
_cell.angle_gamma   90.00
#
_symmetry.space_group_name_H-M   'P 1'
#
loop_
_entity.id
_entity.type
_entity.pdbx_description
1 polymer ?
#
loop_
_entity_poly.entity_id
_entity_poly.type
_entity_poly.pdbx_seq_one_letter_code
_entity_poly.pdbx_strand_id
1 'polypeptide(L)'
;MVELRSTDNTYQLAHIVGNHNDNCAAPVADAGAKNYILEDGAGKVINNFGWSVRSTATQWGVNTPTGQNLFGADPSGNCFMGAAAGANHVINKAGTVQGGVILTVQGAGGTVLYVQHATAGTLNGAASAITMGMNSGNGRSINCAGTLNTGGADYAEYMRKAAGVGAIAKGQIVGITANDEITDRWADALRCVIKSTDPSYVGGDIWAIHLGSRPEQPVYVEPDYMGVTAGRAPVEPESSGEEERDAQAADAYTKALADWAATRAQEQAERAAYAAQIEQARADYISAMEAWQAANAKYDIDYESARATVDRIAFAGRVPVNVYGAQPGQYIVPVQDGDGIKGIAMNGADMSMSDYMRAVGQVTAIEPDGRARVVVKVA
;
A
#
# COMPACT_ATOMS: atom_id res chain seq x y z
N MET A 1 27.56 -41.68 12.70
CA MET A 1 28.18 -40.34 12.83
C MET A 1 29.35 -40.28 11.87
N VAL A 2 29.25 -39.47 10.82
CA VAL A 2 30.36 -39.27 9.87
C VAL A 2 30.95 -37.90 10.18
N GLU A 3 32.20 -37.88 10.59
CA GLU A 3 32.96 -36.64 10.71
C GLU A 3 33.45 -36.27 9.30
N LEU A 4 32.96 -35.15 8.77
CA LEU A 4 33.45 -34.62 7.51
C LEU A 4 34.33 -33.41 7.82
N ARG A 5 35.58 -33.49 7.37
CA ARG A 5 36.53 -32.38 7.44
C ARG A 5 36.24 -31.43 6.30
N SER A 6 35.88 -30.20 6.62
CA SER A 6 35.85 -29.10 5.66
C SER A 6 37.28 -28.73 5.23
N THR A 7 37.43 -28.13 4.04
CA THR A 7 38.71 -27.65 3.49
C THR A 7 39.39 -26.58 4.34
N ASP A 8 38.67 -25.97 5.29
CA ASP A 8 39.18 -25.00 6.26
C ASP A 8 39.57 -25.62 7.62
N ASN A 9 39.63 -26.95 7.71
CA ASN A 9 39.99 -27.69 8.93
C ASN A 9 38.98 -27.56 10.08
N THR A 10 37.75 -27.10 9.81
CA THR A 10 36.65 -27.18 10.78
C THR A 10 35.94 -28.54 10.72
N TYR A 11 35.63 -29.10 11.90
CA TYR A 11 34.84 -30.33 12.00
C TYR A 11 33.35 -29.99 11.81
N GLN A 12 32.74 -30.59 10.79
CA GLN A 12 31.29 -30.67 10.64
C GLN A 12 30.84 -32.07 11.02
N LEU A 13 29.97 -32.15 12.02
CA LEU A 13 29.33 -33.39 12.43
C LEU A 13 28.11 -33.62 11.55
N ALA A 14 28.26 -34.46 10.52
CA ALA A 14 27.12 -34.96 9.76
C ALA A 14 26.59 -36.22 10.44
N HIS A 15 25.49 -36.08 11.18
CA HIS A 15 24.75 -37.23 11.67
C HIS A 15 23.78 -37.68 10.58
N ILE A 16 24.23 -38.56 9.68
CA ILE A 16 23.33 -39.29 8.80
C ILE A 16 22.72 -40.42 9.64
N VAL A 17 21.47 -40.27 10.04
CA VAL A 17 20.76 -41.29 10.82
C VAL A 17 19.93 -42.14 9.85
N GLY A 18 20.38 -43.36 9.60
CA GLY A 18 19.45 -44.43 9.25
C GLY A 18 18.67 -44.82 10.51
N ASN A 19 17.36 -45.02 10.36
CA ASN A 19 16.38 -45.40 11.40
C ASN A 19 16.99 -46.15 12.62
N HIS A 20 17.36 -45.43 13.67
CA HIS A 20 17.74 -46.00 14.97
C HIS A 20 16.96 -45.30 16.07
N ASN A 21 16.21 -46.11 16.83
CA ASN A 21 15.33 -45.73 17.94
C ASN A 21 16.12 -45.48 19.25
N ASP A 22 17.24 -44.75 19.18
CA ASP A 22 18.14 -44.62 20.31
C ASP A 22 17.97 -43.25 21.01
N ASN A 23 17.29 -43.32 22.16
CA ASN A 23 17.12 -42.25 23.14
C ASN A 23 18.49 -41.81 23.72
N CYS A 24 19.21 -40.94 23.02
CA CYS A 24 20.50 -40.41 23.47
C CYS A 24 20.34 -39.04 24.13
N ALA A 25 20.11 -39.05 25.45
CA ALA A 25 20.09 -37.87 26.31
C ALA A 25 21.50 -37.44 26.73
N ALA A 26 22.38 -37.13 25.78
CA ALA A 26 23.69 -36.55 26.07
C ALA A 26 23.61 -35.01 25.98
N PRO A 27 23.95 -34.26 27.06
CA PRO A 27 24.09 -32.81 26.96
C PRO A 27 25.36 -32.51 26.14
N VAL A 28 25.19 -31.93 24.96
CA VAL A 28 26.31 -31.40 24.17
C VAL A 28 26.76 -30.10 24.85
N ALA A 29 27.73 -30.23 25.75
CA ALA A 29 28.36 -29.11 26.41
C ALA A 29 29.24 -28.35 25.41
N ASP A 30 28.87 -27.09 25.19
CA ASP A 30 29.69 -26.00 24.65
C ASP A 30 30.34 -26.22 23.26
N ALA A 31 29.72 -25.64 22.23
CA ALA A 31 30.40 -25.31 20.98
C ALA A 31 29.72 -24.08 20.36
N GLY A 32 30.34 -22.91 20.54
CA GLY A 32 29.90 -21.64 19.98
C GLY A 32 29.52 -21.69 18.49
N ALA A 33 28.50 -20.91 18.13
CA ALA A 33 28.15 -20.47 16.78
C ALA A 33 28.09 -21.52 15.65
N LYS A 34 27.85 -22.81 15.94
CA LYS A 34 27.63 -23.83 14.90
C LYS A 34 26.13 -24.07 14.69
N ASN A 35 25.67 -23.93 13.44
CA ASN A 35 24.32 -24.31 13.02
C ASN A 35 24.25 -25.84 12.92
N TYR A 36 23.59 -26.50 13.86
CA TYR A 36 23.28 -27.92 13.76
C TYR A 36 21.92 -28.12 13.10
N ILE A 37 21.80 -29.15 12.26
CA ILE A 37 20.53 -29.71 11.78
C ILE A 37 20.45 -31.11 12.38
N LEU A 38 19.62 -31.27 13.41
CA LEU A 38 19.31 -32.59 13.98
C LEU A 38 17.93 -32.97 13.50
N GLU A 39 17.80 -34.10 12.79
CA GLU A 39 16.51 -34.77 12.58
C GLU A 39 16.18 -35.57 13.84
N ASP A 40 15.12 -35.19 14.57
CA ASP A 40 14.58 -36.07 15.63
C ASP A 40 13.87 -37.29 15.01
N GLY A 41 13.61 -38.33 15.82
CA GLY A 41 12.86 -39.52 15.38
C GLY A 41 11.42 -39.25 14.91
N ALA A 42 10.97 -37.99 14.93
CA ALA A 42 9.71 -37.50 14.40
C ALA A 42 9.89 -36.60 13.16
N GLY A 43 11.09 -36.55 12.56
CA GLY A 43 11.39 -35.83 11.33
C GLY A 43 11.52 -34.31 11.48
N LYS A 44 11.82 -33.79 12.68
CA LYS A 44 11.98 -32.34 12.91
C LYS A 44 13.43 -31.92 12.80
N VAL A 45 13.69 -30.82 12.08
CA VAL A 45 15.01 -30.18 12.00
C VAL A 45 15.08 -29.02 12.98
N ILE A 46 15.96 -29.08 14.00
CA ILE A 46 16.08 -28.06 15.06
C ILE A 46 17.35 -27.22 14.88
N ASN A 47 17.26 -25.89 14.99
CA ASN A 47 18.41 -24.98 14.96
C ASN A 47 18.90 -24.57 16.38
N ASN A 48 20.02 -23.83 16.45
CA ASN A 48 20.63 -23.37 17.72
C ASN A 48 19.77 -22.36 18.52
N PHE A 49 18.71 -21.81 17.93
CA PHE A 49 17.72 -20.98 18.62
C PHE A 49 16.53 -21.80 19.15
N GLY A 50 16.59 -23.14 19.03
CA GLY A 50 15.54 -24.07 19.43
C GLY A 50 14.34 -24.09 18.48
N TRP A 51 14.42 -23.44 17.32
CA TRP A 51 13.33 -23.46 16.34
C TRP A 51 13.37 -24.77 15.59
N SER A 52 12.20 -25.32 15.32
CA SER A 52 12.09 -26.60 14.59
C SER A 52 11.30 -26.43 13.30
N VAL A 53 11.73 -27.11 12.24
CA VAL A 53 10.88 -27.35 11.07
C VAL A 53 10.13 -28.65 11.30
N ARG A 54 8.81 -28.62 11.20
CA ARG A 54 7.95 -29.80 11.25
C ARG A 54 7.35 -30.03 9.87
N SER A 55 7.45 -31.25 9.37
CA SER A 55 6.69 -31.71 8.21
C SER A 55 5.88 -32.94 8.62
N THR A 56 4.56 -32.83 8.65
CA THR A 56 3.64 -33.96 8.82
C THR A 56 2.88 -34.20 7.53
N ALA A 57 2.11 -35.29 7.45
CA ALA A 57 1.21 -35.55 6.33
C ALA A 57 0.13 -34.46 6.13
N THR A 58 -0.07 -33.57 7.11
CA THR A 58 -1.15 -32.58 7.14
C THR A 58 -0.68 -31.15 7.30
N GLN A 59 0.60 -30.89 7.51
CA GLN A 59 1.13 -29.53 7.68
C GLN A 59 2.65 -29.49 7.54
N TRP A 60 3.16 -28.42 6.93
CA TRP A 60 4.55 -28.00 7.06
C TRP A 60 4.64 -26.70 7.87
N GLY A 61 5.65 -26.53 8.72
CA GLY A 61 5.82 -25.27 9.44
C GLY A 61 7.12 -25.11 10.20
N VAL A 62 7.38 -23.87 10.61
CA VAL A 62 8.46 -23.45 11.51
C VAL A 62 7.84 -23.18 12.87
N ASN A 63 8.39 -23.80 13.90
CA ASN A 63 7.89 -23.73 15.27
C ASN A 63 8.89 -23.03 16.20
N THR A 64 8.35 -22.32 17.19
CA THR A 64 9.12 -21.81 18.34
C THR A 64 9.67 -22.97 19.19
N PRO A 65 10.61 -22.72 20.12
CA PRO A 65 11.13 -23.74 21.02
C PRO A 65 10.06 -24.37 21.93
N THR A 66 8.97 -23.65 22.17
CA THR A 66 7.81 -24.12 22.93
C THR A 66 6.79 -24.87 22.08
N GLY A 67 7.10 -25.15 20.80
CA GLY A 67 6.29 -25.94 19.89
C GLY A 67 5.16 -25.16 19.19
N GLN A 68 5.10 -23.84 19.31
CA GLN A 68 4.06 -23.04 18.67
C GLN A 68 4.41 -22.73 17.22
N ASN A 69 3.42 -22.72 16.32
CA ASN A 69 3.63 -22.40 14.90
C ASN A 69 3.93 -20.91 14.71
N LEU A 70 5.09 -20.59 14.12
CA LEU A 70 5.46 -19.23 13.70
C LEU A 70 4.99 -18.95 12.26
N PHE A 71 5.22 -19.93 11.38
CA PHE A 71 4.86 -19.92 9.97
C PHE A 71 4.52 -21.34 9.54
N GLY A 72 3.53 -21.55 8.66
CA GLY A 72 3.28 -22.87 8.10
C GLY A 72 2.26 -22.88 6.98
N ALA A 73 2.10 -24.04 6.34
CA ALA A 73 1.11 -24.27 5.30
C ALA A 73 0.45 -25.64 5.44
N ASP A 74 -0.81 -25.75 5.02
CA ASP A 74 -1.55 -27.00 4.97
C ASP A 74 -1.67 -27.57 3.53
N PRO A 75 -2.08 -28.84 3.36
CA PRO A 75 -2.30 -29.45 2.05
C PRO A 75 -3.40 -28.78 1.20
N SER A 76 -4.22 -27.89 1.78
CA SER A 76 -5.22 -27.11 1.05
C SER A 76 -4.64 -25.82 0.47
N GLY A 77 -3.36 -25.53 0.71
CA GLY A 77 -2.66 -24.34 0.24
C GLY A 77 -2.83 -23.12 1.12
N ASN A 78 -3.38 -23.25 2.34
CA ASN A 78 -3.47 -22.14 3.27
C ASN A 78 -2.09 -21.84 3.88
N CYS A 79 -1.83 -20.56 4.16
CA CYS A 79 -0.64 -20.11 4.86
C CYS A 79 -1.00 -19.50 6.22
N PHE A 80 -0.29 -19.91 7.27
CA PHE A 80 -0.47 -19.44 8.64
C PHE A 80 0.75 -18.61 9.06
N MET A 81 0.51 -17.42 9.63
CA MET A 81 1.55 -16.54 10.15
C MET A 81 1.13 -16.03 11.54
N GLY A 82 1.99 -16.14 12.56
CA GLY A 82 1.65 -15.60 13.88
C GLY A 82 2.62 -15.94 15.00
N ALA A 83 2.58 -15.14 16.07
CA ALA A 83 3.37 -15.34 17.29
C ALA A 83 2.53 -16.00 18.39
N ALA A 84 3.19 -16.79 19.23
CA ALA A 84 2.64 -17.50 20.39
C ALA A 84 2.24 -16.60 21.57
N ALA A 85 2.70 -15.35 21.55
CA ALA A 85 2.58 -14.39 22.64
C ALA A 85 2.60 -12.96 22.07
N GLY A 86 2.15 -11.99 22.87
CA GLY A 86 1.92 -10.61 22.46
C GLY A 86 0.44 -10.32 22.21
N ALA A 87 0.06 -9.04 22.21
CA ALA A 87 -1.35 -8.66 22.03
C ALA A 87 -1.82 -8.79 20.57
N ASN A 88 -0.91 -8.81 19.60
CA ASN A 88 -1.21 -8.73 18.17
C ASN A 88 -0.20 -9.53 17.32
N HIS A 89 -0.64 -9.99 16.14
CA HIS A 89 0.27 -10.39 15.06
C HIS A 89 0.83 -9.15 14.35
N VAL A 90 2.11 -9.17 13.98
CA VAL A 90 2.79 -8.02 13.37
C VAL A 90 3.36 -8.40 12.01
N ILE A 91 2.87 -7.75 10.96
CA ILE A 91 3.50 -7.70 9.64
C ILE A 91 4.14 -6.32 9.53
N ASN A 92 5.48 -6.25 9.54
CA ASN A 92 6.23 -5.01 9.52
C ASN A 92 7.19 -4.99 8.33
N LYS A 93 7.16 -3.90 7.56
CA LYS A 93 8.18 -3.60 6.55
C LYS A 93 8.98 -2.39 7.01
N ALA A 94 10.18 -2.64 7.55
CA ALA A 94 11.09 -1.58 7.97
C ALA A 94 11.52 -0.69 6.77
N GLY A 95 11.74 0.59 7.04
CA GLY A 95 12.25 1.54 6.05
C GLY A 95 11.21 2.12 5.08
N THR A 96 9.91 1.91 5.32
CA THR A 96 8.86 2.55 4.50
C THR A 96 8.57 3.97 4.95
N VAL A 97 8.41 4.88 3.99
CA VAL A 97 7.97 6.25 4.22
C VAL A 97 6.44 6.35 4.16
N GLN A 98 5.87 7.48 4.59
CA GLN A 98 4.42 7.76 4.51
C GLN A 98 3.89 7.47 3.10
N GLY A 99 2.75 6.79 2.99
CA GLY A 99 2.13 6.39 1.72
C GLY A 99 2.76 5.16 1.04
N GLY A 100 3.91 4.68 1.53
CA GLY A 100 4.53 3.45 1.03
C GLY A 100 3.68 2.22 1.30
N VAL A 101 3.59 1.30 0.35
CA VAL A 101 2.85 0.04 0.50
C VAL A 101 3.57 -0.89 1.49
N ILE A 102 2.85 -1.35 2.51
CA ILE A 102 3.35 -2.29 3.53
C ILE A 102 2.79 -3.70 3.35
N LEU A 103 1.63 -3.85 2.71
CA LEU A 103 1.04 -5.14 2.35
C LEU A 103 0.26 -5.03 1.04
N THR A 104 0.45 -6.02 0.17
CA THR A 104 -0.30 -6.19 -1.07
C THR A 104 -0.94 -7.58 -1.06
N VAL A 105 -2.23 -7.67 -1.35
CA VAL A 105 -2.91 -8.95 -1.64
C VAL A 105 -3.30 -8.95 -3.11
N GLN A 106 -2.92 -10.00 -3.84
CA GLN A 106 -3.14 -10.11 -5.28
C GLN A 106 -3.95 -11.35 -5.62
N GLY A 107 -4.79 -11.24 -6.65
CA GLY A 107 -5.34 -12.38 -7.38
C GLY A 107 -4.57 -12.59 -8.69
N ALA A 108 -4.92 -13.64 -9.44
CA ALA A 108 -4.27 -13.97 -10.71
C ALA A 108 -4.30 -12.83 -11.75
N GLY A 109 -5.24 -11.88 -11.61
CA GLY A 109 -5.38 -10.70 -12.48
C GLY A 109 -4.81 -9.39 -11.92
N GLY A 110 -4.10 -9.42 -10.77
CA GLY A 110 -3.49 -8.23 -10.16
C GLY A 110 -3.92 -7.97 -8.73
N THR A 111 -3.59 -6.79 -8.21
CA THR A 111 -3.84 -6.42 -6.81
C THR A 111 -5.33 -6.22 -6.50
N VAL A 112 -5.77 -6.79 -5.37
CA VAL A 112 -7.13 -6.63 -4.83
C VAL A 112 -7.18 -5.81 -3.53
N LEU A 113 -6.07 -5.72 -2.78
CA LEU A 113 -5.97 -4.94 -1.55
C LEU A 113 -4.56 -4.37 -1.40
N TYR A 114 -4.46 -3.08 -1.10
CA TYR A 114 -3.26 -2.42 -0.60
C TYR A 114 -3.47 -1.95 0.83
N VAL A 115 -2.45 -2.13 1.67
CA VAL A 115 -2.31 -1.46 2.96
C VAL A 115 -1.06 -0.60 2.90
N GLN A 116 -1.20 0.68 3.24
CA GLN A 116 -0.15 1.67 3.15
C GLN A 116 0.26 2.19 4.53
N HIS A 117 1.52 2.59 4.65
CA HIS A 117 2.06 3.22 5.84
C HIS A 117 1.43 4.60 6.06
N ALA A 118 0.74 4.78 7.20
CA ALA A 118 -0.05 5.98 7.49
C ALA A 118 0.20 6.54 8.91
N THR A 119 1.47 6.56 9.36
CA THR A 119 1.84 6.95 10.74
C THR A 119 2.16 8.44 10.91
N ALA A 120 2.37 9.20 9.83
CA ALA A 120 2.91 10.56 9.88
C ALA A 120 1.87 11.70 9.95
N GLY A 121 0.57 11.42 10.14
CA GLY A 121 -0.46 12.46 10.13
C GLY A 121 -1.50 12.34 11.24
N THR A 122 -1.89 13.47 11.82
CA THR A 122 -3.28 13.65 12.24
C THR A 122 -4.14 13.47 10.99
N LEU A 123 -5.11 12.55 11.03
CA LEU A 123 -5.90 12.05 9.89
C LEU A 123 -6.46 13.17 8.99
N ASN A 124 -5.77 13.56 7.91
CA ASN A 124 -6.29 14.32 6.76
C ASN A 124 -5.22 14.53 5.68
N GLY A 125 -5.64 14.48 4.42
CA GLY A 125 -4.99 15.20 3.31
C GLY A 125 -5.08 14.46 1.99
N ALA A 126 -4.18 13.51 1.81
CA ALA A 126 -4.08 12.67 0.61
C ALA A 126 -3.30 11.40 0.99
N ALA A 127 -3.69 10.28 0.37
CA ALA A 127 -3.36 8.88 0.70
C ALA A 127 -4.29 8.21 1.73
N SER A 128 -4.83 7.05 1.36
CA SER A 128 -5.62 6.17 2.22
C SER A 128 -4.71 5.16 2.92
N ALA A 129 -5.06 4.71 4.13
CA ALA A 129 -4.34 3.58 4.74
C ALA A 129 -4.68 2.24 4.04
N ILE A 130 -5.86 2.15 3.43
CA ILE A 130 -6.36 0.94 2.77
C ILE A 130 -7.01 1.32 1.44
N THR A 131 -6.66 0.60 0.38
CA THR A 131 -7.33 0.67 -0.93
C THR A 131 -7.77 -0.74 -1.33
N MET A 132 -9.01 -0.88 -1.79
CA MET A 132 -9.61 -2.19 -2.10
C MET A 132 -10.23 -2.17 -3.49
N GLY A 133 -10.03 -3.25 -4.25
CA GLY A 133 -10.70 -3.48 -5.52
C GLY A 133 -12.21 -3.68 -5.34
N MET A 134 -12.97 -3.38 -6.40
CA MET A 134 -14.40 -3.64 -6.49
C MET A 134 -14.64 -4.96 -7.22
N ASN A 135 -15.60 -5.75 -6.76
CA ASN A 135 -16.09 -6.87 -7.55
C ASN A 135 -16.88 -6.34 -8.75
N SER A 136 -16.37 -6.55 -9.96
CA SER A 136 -16.98 -6.03 -11.20
C SER A 136 -18.35 -6.62 -11.51
N GLY A 137 -18.69 -7.80 -11.00
CA GLY A 137 -19.98 -8.44 -11.22
C GLY A 137 -21.12 -7.84 -10.39
N ASN A 138 -20.83 -7.28 -9.22
CA ASN A 138 -21.86 -6.74 -8.32
C ASN A 138 -21.61 -5.29 -7.84
N GLY A 139 -20.48 -4.69 -8.21
CA GLY A 139 -20.14 -3.31 -7.89
C GLY A 139 -19.74 -3.05 -6.44
N ARG A 140 -19.43 -4.09 -5.65
CA ARG A 140 -19.16 -3.96 -4.21
C ARG A 140 -17.67 -4.19 -3.89
N SER A 141 -17.11 -3.31 -3.07
CA SER A 141 -15.79 -3.51 -2.44
C SER A 141 -15.90 -3.93 -0.97
N ILE A 142 -16.95 -3.49 -0.27
CA ILE A 142 -17.19 -3.76 1.16
C ILE A 142 -18.65 -4.16 1.38
N ASN A 143 -18.86 -5.18 2.20
CA ASN A 143 -20.18 -5.60 2.67
C ASN A 143 -20.11 -5.93 4.17
N CYS A 144 -20.92 -5.26 4.99
CA CYS A 144 -20.92 -5.42 6.45
C CYS A 144 -22.26 -5.99 6.89
N ALA A 145 -22.26 -7.11 7.63
CA ALA A 145 -23.49 -7.67 8.22
C ALA A 145 -24.01 -6.85 9.42
N GLY A 146 -23.12 -6.06 10.04
CA GLY A 146 -23.43 -5.13 11.13
C GLY A 146 -23.27 -3.67 10.72
N THR A 147 -23.02 -2.79 11.69
CA THR A 147 -22.84 -1.36 11.44
C THR A 147 -21.44 -1.02 10.93
N LEU A 148 -21.36 -0.01 10.06
CA LEU A 148 -20.11 0.70 9.78
C LEU A 148 -20.05 1.90 10.71
N ASN A 149 -19.00 1.96 11.55
CA ASN A 149 -18.79 3.09 12.45
C ASN A 149 -17.80 4.08 11.82
N THR A 150 -18.22 5.32 11.67
CA THR A 150 -17.45 6.42 11.06
C THR A 150 -17.39 7.61 12.02
N GLY A 151 -16.34 8.43 11.94
CA GLY A 151 -16.19 9.60 12.82
C GLY A 151 -17.18 10.74 12.56
N GLY A 152 -17.54 10.96 11.28
CA GLY A 152 -18.43 12.04 10.87
C GLY A 152 -19.90 11.84 11.23
N ALA A 153 -20.69 12.92 11.17
CA ALA A 153 -22.08 12.93 11.66
C ALA A 153 -23.14 13.23 10.59
N ASP A 154 -22.72 13.52 9.36
CA ASP A 154 -23.59 13.87 8.24
C ASP A 154 -23.25 13.13 6.93
N TYR A 155 -24.27 12.99 6.08
CA TYR A 155 -24.08 12.61 4.68
C TYR A 155 -23.93 13.88 3.85
N ALA A 156 -22.85 13.94 3.07
CA ALA A 156 -22.57 15.06 2.18
C ALA A 156 -22.31 14.62 0.75
N GLU A 157 -22.48 15.52 -0.20
CA GLU A 157 -22.08 15.31 -1.60
C GLU A 157 -21.16 16.43 -2.07
N TYR A 158 -20.21 16.11 -2.94
CA TYR A 158 -19.46 17.13 -3.67
C TYR A 158 -20.38 17.82 -4.68
N MET A 159 -20.53 19.14 -4.53
CA MET A 159 -21.22 19.99 -5.51
C MET A 159 -20.24 21.01 -6.10
N ARG A 160 -20.43 21.36 -7.37
CA ARG A 160 -19.64 22.40 -8.05
C ARG A 160 -20.03 23.78 -7.56
N LYS A 161 -19.07 24.66 -7.43
CA LYS A 161 -19.29 26.09 -7.18
C LYS A 161 -19.63 26.80 -8.47
N ALA A 162 -20.59 27.72 -8.40
CA ALA A 162 -20.87 28.65 -9.47
C ALA A 162 -19.65 29.56 -9.71
N ALA A 163 -19.57 30.12 -10.91
CA ALA A 163 -18.46 31.00 -11.28
C ALA A 163 -18.38 32.23 -10.33
N GLY A 164 -17.17 32.52 -9.86
CA GLY A 164 -16.90 33.67 -8.99
C GLY A 164 -17.17 33.43 -7.49
N VAL A 165 -17.64 32.24 -7.11
CA VAL A 165 -17.80 31.87 -5.68
C VAL A 165 -16.44 31.55 -5.08
N GLY A 166 -16.12 32.20 -3.97
CA GLY A 166 -14.83 32.09 -3.30
C GLY A 166 -14.67 30.85 -2.40
N ALA A 167 -13.83 31.01 -1.39
CA ALA A 167 -13.69 30.02 -0.33
C ALA A 167 -14.94 30.05 0.58
N ILE A 168 -15.54 28.89 0.80
CA ILE A 168 -16.71 28.72 1.66
C ILE A 168 -16.22 28.14 2.99
N ALA A 169 -16.62 28.68 4.14
CA ALA A 169 -16.23 28.16 5.44
C ALA A 169 -17.03 26.89 5.81
N LYS A 170 -16.42 25.96 6.55
CA LYS A 170 -17.14 24.81 7.14
C LYS A 170 -18.31 25.33 7.99
N GLY A 171 -19.50 24.74 7.85
CA GLY A 171 -20.71 25.17 8.54
C GLY A 171 -21.36 26.44 7.98
N GLN A 172 -20.83 27.02 6.90
CA GLN A 172 -21.46 28.16 6.24
C GLN A 172 -22.75 27.74 5.53
N ILE A 173 -23.77 28.59 5.59
CA ILE A 173 -24.99 28.45 4.80
C ILE A 173 -24.73 28.98 3.40
N VAL A 174 -25.07 28.20 2.39
CA VAL A 174 -24.89 28.52 0.97
C VAL A 174 -26.16 28.22 0.21
N GLY A 175 -26.30 28.81 -0.97
CA GLY A 175 -27.39 28.55 -1.89
C GLY A 175 -27.06 27.45 -2.89
N ILE A 176 -28.11 26.81 -3.42
CA ILE A 176 -28.04 26.01 -4.64
C ILE A 176 -28.77 26.79 -5.75
N THR A 177 -28.09 26.98 -6.88
CA THR A 177 -28.61 27.70 -8.05
C THR A 177 -29.54 26.82 -8.90
N ALA A 178 -30.15 27.41 -9.93
CA ALA A 178 -30.92 26.68 -10.94
C ALA A 178 -30.09 25.66 -11.75
N ASN A 179 -28.76 25.82 -11.77
CA ASN A 179 -27.84 24.92 -12.48
C ASN A 179 -27.27 23.82 -11.58
N ASP A 180 -27.81 23.66 -10.36
CA ASP A 180 -27.31 22.72 -9.34
C ASP A 180 -25.86 23.01 -8.89
N GLU A 181 -25.51 24.30 -8.86
CA GLU A 181 -24.21 24.79 -8.38
C GLU A 181 -24.35 25.50 -7.03
N ILE A 182 -23.28 25.50 -6.24
CA ILE A 182 -23.19 26.23 -4.97
C ILE A 182 -23.00 27.72 -5.25
N THR A 183 -23.75 28.57 -4.55
CA THR A 183 -23.56 30.02 -4.54
C THR A 183 -23.50 30.57 -3.12
N ASP A 184 -22.78 31.66 -2.92
CA ASP A 184 -22.81 32.45 -1.68
C ASP A 184 -23.76 33.66 -1.78
N ARG A 185 -24.38 33.88 -2.95
CA ARG A 185 -25.28 35.00 -3.22
C ARG A 185 -26.75 34.64 -2.99
N TRP A 186 -27.45 35.48 -2.25
CA TRP A 186 -28.87 35.29 -1.94
C TRP A 186 -29.75 35.30 -3.19
N ALA A 187 -29.51 36.22 -4.12
CA ALA A 187 -30.33 36.39 -5.32
C ALA A 187 -30.29 35.19 -6.28
N ASP A 188 -29.20 34.43 -6.26
CA ASP A 188 -28.98 33.27 -7.14
C ASP A 188 -29.45 31.95 -6.48
N ALA A 189 -29.77 31.97 -5.19
CA ALA A 189 -30.11 30.79 -4.41
C ALA A 189 -31.59 30.41 -4.56
N LEU A 190 -31.87 29.23 -5.13
CA LEU A 190 -33.22 28.65 -5.14
C LEU A 190 -33.59 28.00 -3.81
N ARG A 191 -32.60 27.38 -3.16
CA ARG A 191 -32.69 26.75 -1.85
C ARG A 191 -31.37 26.94 -1.11
N CYS A 192 -31.40 26.94 0.22
CA CYS A 192 -30.18 27.05 1.02
C CYS A 192 -29.86 25.72 1.69
N VAL A 193 -28.58 25.47 1.87
CA VAL A 193 -27.98 24.24 2.43
C VAL A 193 -26.77 24.61 3.27
N ILE A 194 -26.14 23.63 3.93
CA ILE A 194 -25.00 23.87 4.83
C ILE A 194 -23.77 23.15 4.27
N LYS A 195 -22.64 23.86 4.20
CA LYS A 195 -21.35 23.21 3.94
C LYS A 195 -20.99 22.28 5.09
N SER A 196 -20.78 21.01 4.78
CA SER A 196 -20.42 19.97 5.75
C SER A 196 -19.12 20.31 6.50
N THR A 197 -19.09 19.98 7.79
CA THR A 197 -17.89 20.16 8.63
C THR A 197 -17.02 18.91 8.67
N ASP A 198 -17.66 17.75 8.81
CA ASP A 198 -17.03 16.44 9.02
C ASP A 198 -17.98 15.29 8.65
N PRO A 199 -18.12 14.98 7.34
CA PRO A 199 -19.09 14.00 6.86
C PRO A 199 -18.65 12.56 7.16
N SER A 200 -19.60 11.69 7.51
CA SER A 200 -19.39 10.24 7.63
C SER A 200 -19.27 9.57 6.27
N TYR A 201 -20.04 10.06 5.31
CA TYR A 201 -20.12 9.56 3.95
C TYR A 201 -20.11 10.74 2.99
N VAL A 202 -19.33 10.62 1.92
CA VAL A 202 -19.26 11.62 0.86
C VAL A 202 -19.61 10.97 -0.47
N GLY A 203 -20.72 11.41 -1.06
CA GLY A 203 -21.13 11.05 -2.41
C GLY A 203 -20.59 12.01 -3.47
N GLY A 204 -20.73 11.65 -4.75
CA GLY A 204 -20.40 12.53 -5.86
C GLY A 204 -18.90 12.79 -6.07
N ASP A 205 -18.02 11.90 -5.56
CA ASP A 205 -16.56 12.01 -5.69
C ASP A 205 -16.05 11.69 -7.12
N ILE A 206 -16.57 12.43 -8.10
CA ILE A 206 -16.28 12.31 -9.54
C ILE A 206 -15.75 13.61 -10.14
N TRP A 207 -15.54 14.64 -9.32
CA TRP A 207 -15.22 16.00 -9.76
C TRP A 207 -13.88 16.08 -10.52
N ALA A 208 -12.91 15.22 -10.19
CA ALA A 208 -11.61 15.12 -10.84
C ALA A 208 -11.55 14.12 -12.01
N ILE A 209 -12.66 13.44 -12.38
CA ILE A 209 -12.62 12.36 -13.39
C ILE A 209 -12.08 12.82 -14.75
N HIS A 210 -12.29 14.08 -15.10
CA HIS A 210 -11.83 14.70 -16.34
C HIS A 210 -10.30 14.87 -16.43
N LEU A 211 -9.58 14.76 -15.30
CA LEU A 211 -8.11 14.81 -15.25
C LEU A 211 -7.45 13.49 -15.68
N GLY A 212 -8.23 12.41 -15.77
CA GLY A 212 -7.71 11.07 -16.07
C GLY A 212 -6.94 10.46 -14.89
N SER A 213 -6.18 9.41 -15.17
CA SER A 213 -5.36 8.73 -14.17
C SER A 213 -4.07 9.49 -13.88
N ARG A 214 -3.63 9.44 -12.62
CA ARG A 214 -2.31 9.96 -12.21
C ARG A 214 -1.20 9.28 -13.04
N PRO A 215 -0.18 10.01 -13.51
CA PRO A 215 0.94 9.42 -14.26
C PRO A 215 1.61 8.28 -13.49
N GLU A 216 1.83 7.15 -14.17
CA GLU A 216 2.48 5.96 -13.59
C GLU A 216 3.98 6.15 -13.48
N GLN A 217 4.56 5.76 -12.34
CA GLN A 217 5.98 5.87 -12.10
C GLN A 217 6.77 4.90 -12.99
N PRO A 218 7.80 5.36 -13.72
CA PRO A 218 8.68 4.48 -14.49
C PRO A 218 9.39 3.46 -13.59
N VAL A 219 9.53 2.23 -14.09
CA VAL A 219 10.26 1.15 -13.44
C VAL A 219 11.55 0.89 -14.21
N TYR A 220 12.69 0.86 -13.51
CA TYR A 220 13.97 0.49 -14.12
C TYR A 220 14.02 -1.02 -14.37
N VAL A 221 14.36 -1.42 -15.59
CA VAL A 221 14.60 -2.81 -15.98
C VAL A 221 16.01 -2.89 -16.52
N GLU A 222 16.86 -3.67 -15.85
CA GLU A 222 18.21 -3.95 -16.36
C GLU A 222 18.11 -4.89 -17.58
N PRO A 223 18.82 -4.61 -18.69
CA PRO A 223 18.86 -5.52 -19.83
C PRO A 223 19.42 -6.90 -19.46
N ASP A 224 18.98 -7.96 -20.13
CA ASP A 224 19.54 -9.30 -19.93
C ASP A 224 20.86 -9.47 -20.70
N TYR A 225 21.88 -10.06 -20.07
CA TYR A 225 23.10 -10.46 -20.76
C TYR A 225 22.90 -11.77 -21.53
N MET A 226 22.91 -11.69 -22.86
CA MET A 226 22.75 -12.84 -23.77
C MET A 226 24.05 -13.27 -24.46
N GLY A 227 25.20 -12.78 -23.98
CA GLY A 227 26.50 -13.05 -24.60
C GLY A 227 27.12 -14.39 -24.22
N VAL A 228 28.17 -14.77 -24.95
CA VAL A 228 28.97 -15.96 -24.67
C VAL A 228 29.75 -15.79 -23.36
N THR A 229 30.07 -16.93 -22.73
CA THR A 229 30.95 -17.00 -21.56
C THR A 229 32.02 -18.02 -21.87
N ALA A 230 33.29 -17.60 -21.86
CA ALA A 230 34.37 -18.54 -22.09
C ALA A 230 34.49 -19.51 -20.90
N GLY A 231 34.71 -20.78 -21.21
CA GLY A 231 35.01 -21.79 -20.21
C GLY A 231 36.39 -21.61 -19.57
N ARG A 232 36.79 -22.57 -18.75
CA ARG A 232 38.13 -22.63 -18.17
C ARG A 232 39.20 -22.70 -19.28
N ALA A 233 40.33 -22.02 -19.08
CA ALA A 233 41.48 -22.12 -19.97
C ALA A 233 41.94 -23.59 -20.10
N PRO A 234 42.32 -24.04 -21.32
CA PRO A 234 42.94 -25.35 -21.51
C PRO A 234 44.18 -25.50 -20.63
N VAL A 235 44.41 -26.70 -20.13
CA VAL A 235 45.60 -27.03 -19.33
C VAL A 235 46.65 -27.63 -20.26
N GLU A 236 47.90 -27.21 -20.11
CA GLU A 236 49.04 -27.76 -20.86
C GLU A 236 49.18 -29.27 -20.58
N PRO A 237 49.32 -30.12 -21.61
CA PRO A 237 49.41 -31.56 -21.42
C PRO A 237 50.75 -31.96 -20.77
N GLU A 238 50.71 -32.93 -19.86
CA GLU A 238 51.91 -33.55 -19.32
C GLU A 238 52.57 -34.47 -20.37
N SER A 239 53.91 -34.52 -20.40
CA SER A 239 54.64 -35.41 -21.32
C SER A 239 54.32 -36.87 -21.01
N SER A 240 54.00 -37.63 -22.06
CA SER A 240 53.75 -39.06 -22.01
C SER A 240 55.03 -39.90 -22.17
N GLY A 241 56.15 -39.26 -22.52
CA GLY A 241 57.41 -39.95 -22.83
C GLY A 241 57.47 -40.54 -24.24
N GLU A 242 56.42 -40.38 -25.05
CA GLU A 242 56.31 -40.82 -26.44
C GLU A 242 56.24 -39.61 -27.38
N GLU A 243 57.26 -39.44 -28.22
CA GLU A 243 57.46 -38.24 -29.05
C GLU A 243 56.26 -37.90 -29.95
N GLU A 244 55.67 -38.88 -30.63
CA GLU A 244 54.51 -38.67 -31.51
C GLU A 244 53.23 -38.29 -30.74
N ARG A 245 53.02 -38.86 -29.55
CA ARG A 245 51.87 -38.54 -28.69
C ARG A 245 52.00 -37.16 -28.06
N ASP A 246 53.21 -36.79 -27.64
CA ASP A 246 53.50 -35.48 -27.08
C ASP A 246 53.33 -34.39 -28.16
N ALA A 247 53.73 -34.66 -29.41
CA ALA A 247 53.49 -33.77 -30.55
C ALA A 247 51.99 -33.56 -30.84
N GLN A 248 51.19 -34.64 -30.84
CA GLN A 248 49.74 -34.55 -31.05
C GLN A 248 49.03 -33.81 -29.91
N ALA A 249 49.44 -34.04 -28.67
CA ALA A 249 48.89 -33.34 -27.50
C ALA A 249 49.22 -31.85 -27.54
N ALA A 250 50.44 -31.48 -27.98
CA ALA A 250 50.85 -30.09 -28.16
C ALA A 250 50.04 -29.37 -29.26
N ASP A 251 49.78 -30.02 -30.40
CA ASP A 251 48.93 -29.48 -31.47
C ASP A 251 47.47 -29.28 -31.00
N ALA A 252 46.91 -30.28 -30.30
CA ALA A 252 45.56 -30.20 -29.74
C ALA A 252 45.43 -29.09 -28.69
N TYR A 253 46.43 -28.95 -27.82
CA TYR A 253 46.50 -27.86 -26.84
C TYR A 253 46.58 -26.49 -27.52
N THR A 254 47.43 -26.34 -28.55
CA THR A 254 47.58 -25.09 -29.29
C THR A 254 46.27 -24.66 -29.94
N LYS A 255 45.55 -25.61 -30.55
CA LYS A 255 44.23 -25.35 -31.13
C LYS A 255 43.20 -24.96 -30.06
N ALA A 256 43.13 -25.71 -28.96
CA ALA A 256 42.21 -25.42 -27.87
C ALA A 256 42.49 -24.05 -27.22
N LEU A 257 43.76 -23.67 -27.10
CA LEU A 257 44.18 -22.37 -26.58
C LEU A 257 43.77 -21.23 -27.52
N ALA A 258 43.91 -21.40 -28.83
CA ALA A 258 43.46 -20.44 -29.83
C ALA A 258 41.92 -20.27 -29.82
N ASP A 259 41.16 -21.36 -29.75
CA ASP A 259 39.69 -21.33 -29.69
C ASP A 259 39.21 -20.66 -28.38
N TRP A 260 39.85 -20.96 -27.26
CA TRP A 260 39.57 -20.32 -25.97
C TRP A 260 39.89 -18.82 -26.00
N ALA A 261 41.05 -18.43 -26.56
CA ALA A 261 41.43 -17.03 -26.68
C ALA A 261 40.45 -16.24 -27.58
N ALA A 262 39.99 -16.83 -28.68
CA ALA A 262 38.97 -16.25 -29.55
C ALA A 262 37.63 -16.07 -28.80
N THR A 263 37.18 -17.10 -28.07
CA THR A 263 35.95 -17.03 -27.26
C THR A 263 36.07 -15.96 -26.16
N ARG A 264 37.23 -15.83 -25.51
CA ARG A 264 37.49 -14.77 -24.52
C ARG A 264 37.45 -13.37 -25.13
N ALA A 265 38.02 -13.19 -26.31
CA ALA A 265 37.97 -11.91 -27.02
C ALA A 265 36.52 -11.54 -27.38
N GLN A 266 35.72 -12.52 -27.83
CA GLN A 266 34.29 -12.33 -28.10
C GLN A 266 33.52 -11.96 -26.82
N GLU A 267 33.70 -12.72 -25.73
CA GLU A 267 33.08 -12.42 -24.43
C GLU A 267 33.41 -10.99 -23.99
N GLN A 268 34.68 -10.57 -24.09
CA GLN A 268 35.08 -9.23 -23.69
C GLN A 268 34.40 -8.13 -24.53
N ALA A 269 34.29 -8.33 -25.85
CA ALA A 269 33.60 -7.40 -26.73
C ALA A 269 32.10 -7.32 -26.44
N GLU A 270 31.45 -8.46 -26.22
CA GLU A 270 30.02 -8.53 -25.88
C GLU A 270 29.73 -7.93 -24.50
N ARG A 271 30.61 -8.14 -23.51
CA ARG A 271 30.50 -7.49 -22.19
C ARG A 271 30.65 -5.98 -22.26
N ALA A 272 31.54 -5.47 -23.12
CA ALA A 272 31.66 -4.04 -23.35
C ALA A 272 30.39 -3.44 -23.99
N ALA A 273 29.80 -4.15 -24.96
CA ALA A 273 28.53 -3.76 -25.57
C ALA A 273 27.38 -3.80 -24.56
N TYR A 274 27.30 -4.84 -23.73
CA TYR A 274 26.32 -4.96 -22.66
C TYR A 274 26.43 -3.84 -21.62
N ALA A 275 27.66 -3.47 -21.22
CA ALA A 275 27.88 -2.35 -20.32
C ALA A 275 27.35 -1.03 -20.91
N ALA A 276 27.51 -0.81 -22.22
CA ALA A 276 26.95 0.35 -22.91
C ALA A 276 25.41 0.30 -22.96
N GLN A 277 24.81 -0.88 -23.13
CA GLN A 277 23.34 -1.05 -23.07
C GLN A 277 22.78 -0.73 -21.68
N ILE A 278 23.47 -1.17 -20.61
CA ILE A 278 23.09 -0.82 -19.23
C ILE A 278 23.12 0.71 -19.04
N GLU A 279 24.19 1.37 -19.49
CA GLU A 279 24.32 2.82 -19.32
C GLU A 279 23.22 3.57 -20.08
N GLN A 280 22.90 3.15 -21.30
CA GLN A 280 21.79 3.72 -22.06
C GLN A 280 20.45 3.50 -21.34
N ALA A 281 20.17 2.28 -20.86
CA ALA A 281 18.95 1.98 -20.13
C ALA A 281 18.82 2.83 -18.84
N ARG A 282 19.93 3.10 -18.14
CA ARG A 282 19.96 4.02 -16.99
C ARG A 282 19.65 5.46 -17.41
N ALA A 283 20.24 5.94 -18.51
CA ALA A 283 19.98 7.29 -19.02
C ALA A 283 18.52 7.48 -19.45
N ASP A 284 17.94 6.48 -20.12
CA ASP A 284 16.54 6.48 -20.54
C ASP A 284 15.61 6.48 -19.31
N TYR A 285 15.93 5.67 -18.29
CA TYR A 285 15.19 5.64 -17.03
C TYR A 285 15.23 6.98 -16.30
N ILE A 286 16.39 7.63 -16.22
CA ILE A 286 16.53 8.96 -15.60
C ILE A 286 15.66 9.98 -16.34
N SER A 287 15.72 9.99 -17.68
CA SER A 287 14.91 10.89 -18.51
C SER A 287 13.41 10.65 -18.33
N ALA A 288 12.98 9.38 -18.28
CA ALA A 288 11.60 9.01 -18.02
C ALA A 288 11.15 9.43 -16.62
N MET A 289 12.02 9.30 -15.60
CA MET A 289 11.73 9.73 -14.24
C MET A 289 11.54 11.25 -14.15
N GLU A 290 12.37 12.05 -14.84
CA GLU A 290 12.21 13.51 -14.90
C GLU A 290 10.89 13.91 -15.57
N ALA A 291 10.55 13.28 -16.70
CA ALA A 291 9.28 13.52 -17.38
C ALA A 291 8.07 13.14 -16.50
N TRP A 292 8.15 12.01 -15.81
CA TRP A 292 7.14 11.59 -14.85
C TRP A 292 6.99 12.59 -13.70
N GLN A 293 8.09 13.07 -13.10
CA GLN A 293 8.04 14.06 -12.02
C GLN A 293 7.34 15.35 -12.47
N ALA A 294 7.67 15.85 -13.67
CA ALA A 294 7.03 17.04 -14.22
C ALA A 294 5.54 16.83 -14.49
N ALA A 295 5.16 15.69 -15.09
CA ALA A 295 3.77 15.34 -15.34
C ALA A 295 2.98 15.16 -14.03
N ASN A 296 3.59 14.53 -13.04
CA ASN A 296 2.98 14.25 -11.74
C ASN A 296 2.78 15.55 -10.94
N ALA A 297 3.74 16.48 -10.98
CA ALA A 297 3.60 17.80 -10.39
C ALA A 297 2.47 18.62 -11.07
N LYS A 298 2.37 18.55 -12.40
CA LYS A 298 1.26 19.18 -13.13
C LYS A 298 -0.09 18.58 -12.73
N TYR A 299 -0.18 17.25 -12.65
CA TYR A 299 -1.40 16.57 -12.21
C TYR A 299 -1.82 17.03 -10.81
N ASP A 300 -0.89 17.13 -9.85
CA ASP A 300 -1.19 17.59 -8.49
C ASP A 300 -1.72 19.04 -8.47
N ILE A 301 -1.15 19.93 -9.30
CA ILE A 301 -1.63 21.32 -9.45
C ILE A 301 -3.04 21.36 -10.04
N ASP A 302 -3.28 20.61 -11.12
CA ASP A 302 -4.58 20.54 -11.79
C ASP A 302 -5.64 19.93 -10.85
N TYR A 303 -5.26 18.91 -10.06
CA TYR A 303 -6.12 18.25 -9.08
C TYR A 303 -6.54 19.20 -7.96
N GLU A 304 -5.62 19.94 -7.33
CA GLU A 304 -5.97 20.92 -6.30
C GLU A 304 -6.78 22.09 -6.88
N SER A 305 -6.50 22.48 -8.13
CA SER A 305 -7.31 23.49 -8.84
C SER A 305 -8.74 23.01 -9.06
N ALA A 306 -8.94 21.77 -9.52
CA ALA A 306 -10.26 21.16 -9.65
C ALA A 306 -10.97 21.02 -8.30
N ARG A 307 -10.23 20.63 -7.24
CA ARG A 307 -10.76 20.49 -5.88
C ARG A 307 -11.28 21.80 -5.31
N ALA A 308 -10.62 22.92 -5.63
CA ALA A 308 -11.05 24.25 -5.19
C ALA A 308 -12.43 24.66 -5.76
N THR A 309 -12.84 24.07 -6.90
CA THR A 309 -14.12 24.32 -7.57
C THR A 309 -15.30 23.53 -7.01
N VAL A 310 -15.07 22.64 -6.05
CA VAL A 310 -16.13 21.84 -5.44
C VAL A 310 -16.14 22.02 -3.93
N ASP A 311 -17.28 21.72 -3.32
CA ASP A 311 -17.40 21.68 -1.86
C ASP A 311 -18.38 20.59 -1.41
N ARG A 312 -18.18 20.08 -0.19
CA ARG A 312 -19.01 19.03 0.40
C ARG A 312 -20.21 19.67 1.09
N ILE A 313 -21.40 19.43 0.57
CA ILE A 313 -22.66 19.98 1.05
C ILE A 313 -23.44 18.90 1.80
N ALA A 314 -23.89 19.21 3.01
CA ALA A 314 -24.63 18.28 3.83
C ALA A 314 -26.10 18.20 3.40
N PHE A 315 -26.60 16.98 3.23
CA PHE A 315 -27.99 16.69 2.85
C PHE A 315 -28.77 15.95 3.94
N ALA A 316 -28.08 15.30 4.88
CA ALA A 316 -28.70 14.61 6.01
C ALA A 316 -27.74 14.51 7.20
N GLY A 317 -28.28 14.24 8.39
CA GLY A 317 -27.49 14.05 9.61
C GLY A 317 -27.30 15.33 10.40
N ARG A 318 -26.19 15.45 11.15
CA ARG A 318 -25.95 16.56 12.08
C ARG A 318 -24.74 17.39 11.68
N VAL A 319 -24.92 18.71 11.62
CA VAL A 319 -23.87 19.65 11.19
C VAL A 319 -23.82 20.87 12.12
N PRO A 320 -22.65 21.24 12.64
CA PRO A 320 -22.41 22.57 13.20
C PRO A 320 -22.53 23.65 12.12
N VAL A 321 -23.46 24.58 12.30
CA VAL A 321 -23.68 25.73 11.41
C VAL A 321 -23.11 26.99 12.04
N ASN A 322 -22.63 27.93 11.23
CA ASN A 322 -22.04 29.20 11.67
C ASN A 322 -23.12 30.21 12.11
N VAL A 323 -24.00 29.79 13.03
CA VAL A 323 -25.01 30.61 13.70
C VAL A 323 -24.80 30.47 15.20
N TYR A 324 -24.64 31.61 15.87
CA TYR A 324 -24.34 31.72 17.30
C TYR A 324 -25.56 32.24 18.07
N GLY A 325 -25.63 31.93 19.36
CA GLY A 325 -26.72 32.40 20.25
C GLY A 325 -28.06 31.68 20.06
N ALA A 326 -28.14 30.71 19.15
CA ALA A 326 -29.31 29.85 19.01
C ALA A 326 -29.52 28.95 20.24
N GLN A 327 -30.72 28.41 20.38
CA GLN A 327 -31.10 27.48 21.45
C GLN A 327 -31.61 26.16 20.86
N PRO A 328 -31.40 25.02 21.54
CA PRO A 328 -32.01 23.75 21.13
C PRO A 328 -33.52 23.87 20.92
N GLY A 329 -34.02 23.29 19.84
CA GLY A 329 -35.42 23.35 19.40
C GLY A 329 -35.73 24.47 18.39
N GLN A 330 -34.90 25.51 18.29
CA GLN A 330 -35.05 26.55 17.29
C GLN A 330 -34.70 26.04 15.89
N TYR A 331 -35.22 26.70 14.87
CA TYR A 331 -34.87 26.44 13.47
C TYR A 331 -33.90 27.49 12.97
N ILE A 332 -32.98 27.06 12.11
CA ILE A 332 -32.08 27.99 11.40
C ILE A 332 -32.70 28.32 10.06
N VAL A 333 -33.16 29.56 9.92
CA VAL A 333 -33.79 30.09 8.72
C VAL A 333 -32.77 30.95 7.97
N PRO A 334 -32.47 30.64 6.70
CA PRO A 334 -31.60 31.47 5.90
C PRO A 334 -32.31 32.80 5.57
N VAL A 335 -31.58 33.91 5.68
CA VAL A 335 -32.03 35.25 5.32
C VAL A 335 -30.96 35.99 4.55
N GLN A 336 -31.37 36.99 3.78
CA GLN A 336 -30.47 37.85 3.04
C GLN A 336 -29.59 38.68 3.98
N ASP A 337 -28.31 38.79 3.66
CA ASP A 337 -27.32 39.63 4.34
C ASP A 337 -26.47 40.39 3.33
N GLY A 338 -26.91 41.60 2.97
CA GLY A 338 -26.38 42.28 1.79
C GLY A 338 -26.65 41.44 0.53
N ASP A 339 -25.60 41.11 -0.21
CA ASP A 339 -25.68 40.19 -1.35
C ASP A 339 -25.61 38.71 -0.92
N GLY A 340 -25.19 38.45 0.33
CA GLY A 340 -24.90 37.13 0.85
C GLY A 340 -26.04 36.47 1.62
N ILE A 341 -25.74 35.30 2.18
CA ILE A 341 -26.68 34.45 2.93
C ILE A 341 -26.20 34.31 4.38
N LYS A 342 -27.07 34.59 5.35
CA LYS A 342 -26.84 34.26 6.77
C LYS A 342 -27.98 33.45 7.34
N GLY A 343 -27.76 32.81 8.49
CA GLY A 343 -28.81 32.12 9.23
C GLY A 343 -29.26 32.91 10.44
N ILE A 344 -30.56 32.91 10.73
CA ILE A 344 -31.12 33.38 12.00
C ILE A 344 -31.87 32.25 12.69
N ALA A 345 -31.83 32.25 14.02
CA ALA A 345 -32.57 31.28 14.82
C ALA A 345 -33.99 31.78 15.09
N MET A 346 -34.99 30.94 14.84
CA MET A 346 -36.40 31.23 15.10
C MET A 346 -37.04 30.13 15.96
N ASN A 347 -37.93 30.51 16.88
CA ASN A 347 -38.75 29.53 17.58
C ASN A 347 -39.84 29.03 16.65
N GLY A 348 -40.17 27.73 16.73
CA GLY A 348 -41.21 27.14 15.87
C GLY A 348 -42.59 27.82 15.98
N ALA A 349 -42.91 28.43 17.13
CA ALA A 349 -44.15 29.17 17.35
C ALA A 349 -44.21 30.51 16.59
N ASP A 350 -43.06 31.10 16.28
CA ASP A 350 -42.93 32.42 15.66
C ASP A 350 -42.72 32.32 14.13
N MET A 351 -42.57 31.10 13.60
CA MET A 351 -42.27 30.86 12.20
C MET A 351 -43.52 30.79 11.33
N SER A 352 -43.47 31.39 10.15
CA SER A 352 -44.43 31.09 9.10
C SER A 352 -44.13 29.72 8.47
N MET A 353 -45.12 29.15 7.77
CA MET A 353 -44.89 27.95 6.95
C MET A 353 -43.80 28.18 5.88
N SER A 354 -43.70 29.41 5.35
CA SER A 354 -42.65 29.77 4.40
C SER A 354 -41.26 29.72 5.04
N ASP A 355 -41.12 30.20 6.27
CA ASP A 355 -39.84 30.14 7.01
C ASP A 355 -39.46 28.70 7.31
N TYR A 356 -40.45 27.89 7.71
CA TYR A 356 -40.25 26.46 7.95
C TYR A 356 -39.81 25.71 6.69
N MET A 357 -40.43 26.00 5.54
CA MET A 357 -40.04 25.39 4.26
C MET A 357 -38.60 25.76 3.88
N ARG A 358 -38.16 27.00 4.14
CA ARG A 358 -36.80 27.48 3.83
C ARG A 358 -35.73 27.10 4.85
N ALA A 359 -36.12 26.71 6.07
CA ALA A 359 -35.17 26.37 7.14
C ALA A 359 -34.21 25.25 6.72
N VAL A 360 -32.92 25.42 7.03
CA VAL A 360 -31.85 24.45 6.69
C VAL A 360 -31.72 23.33 7.73
N GLY A 361 -32.32 23.49 8.90
CA GLY A 361 -32.30 22.49 9.95
C GLY A 361 -32.85 22.98 11.29
N GLN A 362 -33.03 22.04 12.21
CA GLN A 362 -33.44 22.32 13.59
C GLN A 362 -32.26 22.12 14.54
N VAL A 363 -32.03 23.07 15.44
CA VAL A 363 -30.97 23.03 16.43
C VAL A 363 -31.24 21.93 17.45
N THR A 364 -30.28 21.03 17.64
CA THR A 364 -30.35 19.93 18.62
C THR A 364 -29.44 20.15 19.82
N ALA A 365 -28.37 20.92 19.63
CA ALA A 365 -27.40 21.25 20.67
C ALA A 365 -26.58 22.47 20.25
N ILE A 366 -25.77 22.98 21.18
CA ILE A 366 -24.78 24.02 20.94
C ILE A 366 -23.39 23.40 21.11
N GLU A 367 -22.51 23.63 20.15
CA GLU A 367 -21.11 23.18 20.21
C GLU A 367 -20.32 23.95 21.28
N PRO A 368 -19.18 23.42 21.76
CA PRO A 368 -18.34 24.11 22.74
C PRO A 368 -17.86 25.50 22.28
N ASP A 369 -17.75 25.72 20.96
CA ASP A 369 -17.39 27.00 20.35
C ASP A 369 -18.57 27.97 20.17
N GLY A 370 -19.78 27.59 20.60
CA GLY A 370 -20.99 28.40 20.55
C GLY A 370 -21.81 28.27 19.27
N ARG A 371 -21.36 27.49 18.28
CA ARG A 371 -22.12 27.24 17.04
C ARG A 371 -23.32 26.32 17.30
N ALA A 372 -24.41 26.57 16.59
CA ALA A 372 -25.57 25.69 16.62
C ALA A 372 -25.26 24.36 15.89
N ARG A 373 -25.56 23.22 16.51
CA ARG A 373 -25.59 21.92 15.83
C ARG A 373 -27.01 21.61 15.39
N VAL A 374 -27.23 21.55 14.08
CA VAL A 374 -28.55 21.25 13.51
C VAL A 374 -28.66 19.81 13.06
N VAL A 375 -29.87 19.25 13.09
CA VAL A 375 -30.25 18.15 12.20
C VAL A 375 -30.64 18.79 10.87
N VAL A 376 -29.93 18.40 9.81
CA VAL A 376 -30.14 18.93 8.46
C VAL A 376 -31.55 18.59 8.00
N LYS A 377 -32.27 19.61 7.53
CA LYS A 377 -33.57 19.43 6.91
C LYS A 377 -33.33 19.22 5.42
N VAL A 378 -33.81 18.09 4.90
CA VAL A 378 -33.77 17.81 3.46
C VAL A 378 -34.60 18.89 2.76
N ALA A 379 -33.98 19.55 1.79
CA ALA A 379 -34.57 20.64 1.03
C ALA A 379 -35.65 20.14 0.06
#